data_AF-A0AAV6N0P9-F1
#
_entry.id   AF-A0AAV6N0P9-F1
#
_cell.length_a   1.000
_cell.length_b   1.000
_cell.length_c   1.000
_cell.angle_alpha   90.00
_cell.angle_beta   90.00
_cell.angle_gamma   90.00
#
_symmetry.space_group_name_H-M   'P 1'
#
loop_
_entity.id
_entity.type
_entity.pdbx_description
1 polymer ?
#
loop_
_entity_poly.entity_id
_entity_poly.type
_entity_poly.pdbx_seq_one_letter_code
_entity_poly.pdbx_strand_id
1 'polypeptide(L)'
;MGPTGDRSEIAFFDVETTVPTRQGQRFSILEFGAILVCPRKLDELESYSTLVRPSDLSLISSLSVRCNGITRDAVISAPTFAQIADRVYDILHGRIWAGHNILRFDCARIREAFAEIGMPAPQPKGTIDSLALLTQKFGRRAGDMKMATLASYFGIGQQTHRSLDDVRMNLEVLKYCATVLFLESSLPEVFPENSWVSPNAVTRRRAAKSSPQGTNANNSAAKASPQGINANSNTRSSSSRIGGSPISLTDQQGEAHPILSLVTCSSEDGASNLVADSDATESDSFNMGTLSDQIAGESLETDTSMEEEHASVSTEASPTENTSTSISSATEFLEPDQVSVSSITASFVPFFRGSQRIQLSHKDDCLQLLCNNLRVRFGISTKFTDYAGRPRLNFVVDVPPSLCRVLEASDGVAQRLFSESGSGSEWRPVVMRKNGYFNYPTMRLHIPTAVSGDMAIYATEMYQKEASGGAQRLIFSKFDAVELDSLINPGGIIDAFISLDTYDYQQSAGIRLVAKKLIIHS
;
A
#
# COMPACT_ATOMS: atom_id res chain seq x y z
N MET A 1 -40.45 9.22 5.55
CA MET A 1 -39.32 9.49 6.48
C MET A 1 -39.34 8.41 7.53
N GLY A 2 -38.44 7.44 7.44
CA GLY A 2 -38.30 6.39 8.46
C GLY A 2 -37.69 6.95 9.75
N PRO A 3 -37.79 6.21 10.88
CA PRO A 3 -37.29 6.68 12.16
C PRO A 3 -35.78 6.91 12.04
N THR A 4 -35.35 8.14 12.33
CA THR A 4 -33.95 8.52 12.42
C THR A 4 -33.35 7.85 13.65
N GLY A 5 -33.00 6.57 13.54
CA GLY A 5 -32.02 5.96 14.45
C GLY A 5 -30.79 6.83 14.49
N ASP A 6 -30.12 6.90 15.64
CA ASP A 6 -28.91 7.71 15.77
C ASP A 6 -27.86 7.22 14.76
N ARG A 7 -27.71 7.95 13.65
CA ARG A 7 -26.76 7.65 12.58
C ARG A 7 -25.37 8.02 13.06
N SER A 8 -24.76 7.17 13.88
CA SER A 8 -23.45 7.41 14.48
C SER A 8 -22.30 6.96 13.57
N GLU A 9 -22.57 6.36 12.40
CA GLU A 9 -21.53 5.91 11.48
C GLU A 9 -20.75 7.09 10.88
N ILE A 10 -19.48 6.84 10.55
CA ILE A 10 -18.63 7.80 9.85
C ILE A 10 -18.71 7.48 8.36
N ALA A 11 -19.20 8.42 7.56
CA ALA A 11 -19.19 8.33 6.11
C ALA A 11 -17.86 8.88 5.59
N PHE A 12 -16.96 7.97 5.20
CA PHE A 12 -15.80 8.35 4.41
C PHE A 12 -16.19 8.46 2.95
N PHE A 13 -15.89 9.56 2.27
CA PHE A 13 -16.18 9.70 0.85
C PHE A 13 -15.15 10.53 0.09
N ASP A 14 -15.11 10.31 -1.22
CA ASP A 14 -14.26 10.98 -2.20
C ASP A 14 -15.04 11.13 -3.51
N VAL A 15 -14.72 12.18 -4.29
CA VAL A 15 -15.25 12.37 -5.64
C VAL A 15 -14.16 12.60 -6.68
N GLU A 16 -14.19 11.79 -7.73
CA GLU A 16 -13.48 12.11 -8.97
C GLU A 16 -14.25 13.14 -9.78
N THR A 17 -13.54 14.10 -10.38
CA THR A 17 -14.16 15.20 -11.12
C THR A 17 -13.49 15.46 -12.46
N THR A 18 -14.18 16.18 -13.33
CA THR A 18 -13.54 16.80 -14.49
C THR A 18 -12.52 17.83 -14.04
N VAL A 19 -11.40 17.93 -14.76
CA VAL A 19 -10.39 18.96 -14.53
C VAL A 19 -10.73 20.21 -15.37
N PRO A 20 -11.07 21.35 -14.76
CA PRO A 20 -11.37 22.58 -15.49
C PRO A 20 -10.17 23.03 -16.32
N THR A 21 -10.39 23.31 -17.61
CA THR A 21 -9.34 23.77 -18.54
C THR A 21 -9.33 25.29 -18.74
N ARG A 22 -10.41 25.96 -18.31
CA ARG A 22 -10.59 27.42 -18.41
C ARG A 22 -10.87 28.00 -17.02
N GLN A 23 -10.38 29.22 -16.78
CA GLN A 23 -10.72 29.94 -15.54
C GLN A 23 -12.24 30.15 -15.46
N GLY A 24 -12.83 29.80 -14.31
CA GLY A 24 -14.27 29.89 -14.07
C GLY A 24 -15.11 28.70 -14.57
N GLN A 25 -14.50 27.72 -15.23
CA GLN A 25 -15.19 26.47 -15.58
C GLN A 25 -15.46 25.66 -14.31
N ARG A 26 -16.71 25.18 -14.17
CA ARG A 26 -17.14 24.37 -13.02
C ARG A 26 -16.59 22.95 -13.10
N PHE A 27 -16.47 22.32 -11.94
CA PHE A 27 -16.20 20.89 -11.83
C PHE A 27 -17.50 20.12 -12.06
N SER A 28 -17.38 18.93 -12.64
CA SER A 28 -18.47 17.96 -12.71
C SER A 28 -18.00 16.66 -12.08
N ILE A 29 -18.82 16.08 -11.20
CA ILE A 29 -18.55 14.78 -10.58
C ILE A 29 -18.61 13.70 -11.67
N LEU A 30 -17.57 12.86 -11.71
CA LEU A 30 -17.41 11.72 -12.61
C LEU A 30 -17.47 10.37 -11.89
N GLU A 31 -17.15 10.35 -10.60
CA GLU A 31 -17.32 9.19 -9.72
C GLU A 31 -17.68 9.69 -8.32
N PHE A 32 -18.52 8.95 -7.62
CA PHE A 32 -18.75 9.11 -6.19
C PHE A 32 -18.43 7.78 -5.51
N GLY A 33 -17.51 7.80 -4.55
CA GLY A 33 -17.16 6.64 -3.73
C GLY A 33 -17.33 6.97 -2.26
N ALA A 34 -17.92 6.04 -1.51
CA ALA A 34 -18.08 6.17 -0.07
C ALA A 34 -18.06 4.81 0.64
N ILE A 35 -17.64 4.83 1.90
CA ILE A 35 -17.81 3.73 2.85
C ILE A 35 -18.43 4.26 4.15
N LEU A 36 -19.30 3.46 4.76
CA LEU A 36 -19.76 3.69 6.13
C LEU A 36 -18.88 2.91 7.08
N VAL A 37 -18.39 3.57 8.12
CA VAL A 37 -17.42 3.02 9.06
C VAL A 37 -18.00 3.01 10.47
N CYS A 38 -17.83 1.90 11.17
CA CYS A 38 -18.16 1.79 12.58
C CYS A 38 -17.22 2.68 13.41
N PRO A 39 -17.70 3.69 14.17
CA PRO A 39 -16.82 4.58 14.93
C PRO A 39 -16.07 3.88 16.07
N ARG A 40 -16.54 2.70 16.51
CA ARG A 40 -15.93 1.94 17.62
C ARG A 40 -14.87 0.95 17.19
N LYS A 41 -15.02 0.37 15.98
CA LYS A 41 -14.14 -0.70 15.47
C LYS A 41 -13.34 -0.30 14.24
N LEU A 42 -13.73 0.78 13.56
CA LEU A 42 -13.16 1.24 12.30
C LEU A 42 -13.25 0.21 11.16
N ASP A 43 -14.21 -0.70 11.25
CA ASP A 43 -14.56 -1.65 10.21
C ASP A 43 -15.48 -1.00 9.17
N GLU A 44 -15.27 -1.34 7.90
CA GLU A 44 -16.17 -0.99 6.79
C GLU A 44 -17.48 -1.77 6.96
N LEU A 45 -18.59 -1.05 7.16
CA LEU A 45 -19.94 -1.61 7.32
C LEU A 45 -20.66 -1.74 5.98
N GLU A 46 -20.46 -0.74 5.12
CA GLU A 46 -21.10 -0.63 3.81
C GLU A 46 -20.20 0.15 2.87
N SER A 47 -20.25 -0.17 1.58
CA SER A 47 -19.61 0.62 0.53
C SER A 47 -20.58 0.94 -0.59
N TYR A 48 -20.34 2.08 -1.23
CA TYR A 48 -21.06 2.51 -2.42
C TYR A 48 -20.09 3.21 -3.36
N SER A 49 -20.08 2.80 -4.63
CA SER A 49 -19.32 3.46 -5.67
C SER A 49 -20.10 3.47 -6.96
N THR A 50 -20.08 4.58 -7.67
CA THR A 50 -20.72 4.70 -8.97
C THR A 50 -20.05 5.76 -9.83
N LEU A 51 -19.92 5.49 -11.13
CA LEU A 51 -19.61 6.53 -12.10
C LEU A 51 -20.81 7.47 -12.23
N VAL A 52 -20.53 8.73 -12.52
CA VAL A 52 -21.54 9.78 -12.66
C VAL A 52 -21.40 10.43 -14.01
N ARG A 53 -22.50 10.44 -14.76
CA ARG A 53 -22.57 11.08 -16.06
C ARG A 53 -22.76 12.59 -15.90
N PRO A 54 -21.80 13.43 -16.35
CA PRO A 54 -21.96 14.87 -16.30
C PRO A 54 -23.03 15.34 -17.31
N SER A 55 -23.61 16.51 -17.06
CA SER A 55 -24.59 17.15 -17.94
C SER A 55 -23.99 17.49 -19.33
N ASP A 56 -22.71 17.83 -19.36
CA ASP A 56 -21.95 18.04 -20.60
C ASP A 56 -20.74 17.08 -20.69
N LEU A 57 -20.83 16.09 -21.57
CA LEU A 57 -19.76 15.12 -21.83
C LEU A 57 -18.52 15.75 -22.49
N SER A 58 -18.63 16.94 -23.10
CA SER A 58 -17.49 17.65 -23.68
C SER A 58 -16.46 18.06 -22.62
N LEU A 59 -16.86 18.12 -21.35
CA LEU A 59 -16.01 18.47 -20.22
C LEU A 59 -15.01 17.37 -19.84
N ILE A 60 -15.22 16.12 -20.30
CA ILE A 60 -14.29 15.01 -20.10
C ILE A 60 -13.11 15.21 -21.06
N SER A 61 -12.04 15.82 -20.55
CA SER A 61 -10.79 16.03 -21.29
C SER A 61 -9.80 14.88 -21.05
N SER A 62 -8.81 14.74 -21.93
CA SER A 62 -7.72 13.79 -21.76
C SER A 62 -6.93 13.99 -20.46
N LEU A 63 -6.93 15.20 -19.89
CA LEU A 63 -6.30 15.47 -18.59
C LEU A 63 -7.02 14.79 -17.44
N SER A 64 -8.36 14.66 -17.50
CA SER A 64 -9.14 13.95 -16.48
C SER A 64 -8.88 12.44 -16.55
N VAL A 65 -8.88 11.88 -17.76
CA VAL A 65 -8.61 10.44 -18.00
C VAL A 65 -7.23 10.01 -17.49
N ARG A 66 -6.21 10.88 -17.57
CA ARG A 66 -4.83 10.53 -17.21
C ARG A 66 -4.61 10.24 -15.73
N CYS A 67 -5.45 10.77 -14.85
CA CYS A 67 -5.28 10.62 -13.40
C CYS A 67 -6.11 9.47 -12.85
N ASN A 68 -7.42 9.42 -13.16
CA ASN A 68 -8.37 8.43 -12.61
C ASN A 68 -8.76 7.29 -13.57
N GLY A 69 -8.29 7.33 -14.82
CA GLY A 69 -8.63 6.32 -15.83
C GLY A 69 -10.09 6.33 -16.29
N ILE A 70 -10.89 7.33 -15.90
CA ILE A 70 -12.31 7.42 -16.26
C ILE A 70 -12.43 7.94 -17.69
N THR A 71 -12.87 7.08 -18.62
CA THR A 71 -13.03 7.41 -20.04
C THR A 71 -14.43 7.93 -20.34
N ARG A 72 -14.57 8.70 -21.43
CA ARG A 72 -15.87 9.18 -21.93
C ARG A 72 -16.85 8.03 -22.17
N ASP A 73 -16.35 6.92 -22.74
CA ASP A 73 -17.16 5.75 -23.07
C ASP A 73 -17.62 4.99 -21.81
N ALA A 74 -16.84 5.01 -20.72
CA ALA A 74 -17.24 4.42 -19.45
C ALA A 74 -18.37 5.22 -18.76
N VAL A 75 -18.42 6.53 -18.99
CA VAL A 75 -19.36 7.44 -18.31
C VAL A 75 -20.65 7.66 -19.09
N ILE A 76 -20.68 7.41 -20.41
CA ILE A 76 -21.85 7.71 -21.24
C ILE A 76 -23.11 6.93 -20.84
N SER A 77 -22.93 5.70 -20.35
CA SER A 77 -23.96 4.80 -19.86
C SER A 77 -24.18 4.89 -18.35
N ALA A 78 -23.38 5.69 -17.63
CA ALA A 78 -23.49 5.87 -16.20
C ALA A 78 -24.73 6.71 -15.81
N PRO A 79 -25.25 6.57 -14.58
CA PRO A 79 -26.36 7.38 -14.10
C PRO A 79 -25.94 8.86 -13.96
N THR A 80 -26.90 9.78 -14.10
CA THR A 80 -26.67 11.21 -13.78
C THR A 80 -26.65 11.43 -12.27
N PHE A 81 -26.11 12.57 -11.82
CA PHE A 81 -26.12 12.90 -10.40
C PHE A 81 -27.55 12.92 -9.82
N ALA A 82 -28.53 13.44 -10.57
CA ALA A 82 -29.94 13.44 -10.16
C ALA A 82 -30.49 12.03 -9.90
N GLN A 83 -30.03 11.02 -10.65
CA GLN A 83 -30.47 9.64 -10.48
C GLN A 83 -29.87 8.95 -9.25
N ILE A 84 -28.72 9.43 -8.75
CA ILE A 84 -28.06 8.88 -7.57
C ILE A 84 -28.24 9.76 -6.32
N ALA A 85 -28.84 10.94 -6.47
CA ALA A 85 -28.91 11.97 -5.43
C ALA A 85 -29.55 11.47 -4.13
N ASP A 86 -30.65 10.72 -4.21
CA ASP A 86 -31.32 10.15 -3.04
C ASP A 86 -30.40 9.20 -2.27
N ARG A 87 -29.62 8.39 -2.99
CA ARG A 87 -28.68 7.44 -2.40
C ARG A 87 -27.49 8.16 -1.76
N VAL A 88 -26.91 9.14 -2.44
CA VAL A 88 -25.84 9.98 -1.89
C VAL A 88 -26.33 10.74 -0.65
N TYR A 89 -27.55 11.28 -0.69
CA TYR A 89 -28.16 11.95 0.45
C TYR A 89 -28.34 10.99 1.63
N ASP A 90 -28.85 9.79 1.37
CA ASP A 90 -29.03 8.78 2.41
C ASP A 90 -27.72 8.36 3.07
N ILE A 91 -26.63 8.21 2.29
CA ILE A 91 -25.30 7.88 2.81
C ILE A 91 -24.73 9.03 3.65
N LEU A 92 -24.86 10.27 3.21
CA LEU A 92 -24.17 11.41 3.82
C LEU A 92 -24.97 12.13 4.91
N HIS A 93 -26.28 12.26 4.76
CA HIS A 93 -27.08 13.12 5.64
C HIS A 93 -27.17 12.57 7.07
N GLY A 94 -26.88 13.45 8.04
CA GLY A 94 -26.97 13.14 9.47
C GLY A 94 -25.84 12.25 9.99
N ARG A 95 -24.75 12.05 9.23
CA ARG A 95 -23.54 11.30 9.64
C ARG A 95 -22.34 12.20 9.84
N ILE A 96 -21.28 11.68 10.45
CA ILE A 96 -19.98 12.34 10.45
C ILE A 96 -19.35 12.12 9.07
N TRP A 97 -18.79 13.18 8.47
CA TRP A 97 -18.09 13.09 7.20
C TRP A 97 -16.60 12.97 7.43
N ALA A 98 -15.93 12.12 6.67
CA ALA A 98 -14.48 12.02 6.71
C ALA A 98 -13.91 11.86 5.30
N GLY A 99 -12.73 12.43 5.07
CA GLY A 99 -12.12 12.48 3.74
C GLY A 99 -10.79 13.22 3.79
N HIS A 100 -10.03 13.19 2.70
CA HIS A 100 -8.71 13.82 2.66
C HIS A 100 -8.76 15.09 1.83
N ASN A 101 -8.49 16.25 2.45
CA ASN A 101 -8.76 17.57 1.86
C ASN A 101 -10.26 17.80 1.56
N ILE A 102 -11.12 17.08 2.27
CA ILE A 102 -12.55 16.98 2.00
C ILE A 102 -13.28 18.31 2.17
N LEU A 103 -12.82 19.17 3.10
CA LEU A 103 -13.47 20.44 3.39
C LEU A 103 -13.35 21.40 2.21
N ARG A 104 -12.21 21.38 1.53
CA ARG A 104 -11.90 22.28 0.41
C ARG A 104 -12.38 21.77 -0.93
N PHE A 105 -12.54 20.45 -1.07
CA PHE A 105 -12.82 19.83 -2.34
C PHE A 105 -14.18 19.11 -2.34
N ASP A 106 -14.25 17.89 -1.82
CA ASP A 106 -15.39 16.99 -2.00
C ASP A 106 -16.68 17.55 -1.40
N CYS A 107 -16.61 18.15 -0.21
CA CYS A 107 -17.76 18.79 0.42
C CYS A 107 -18.34 19.92 -0.44
N ALA A 108 -17.49 20.68 -1.14
CA ALA A 108 -17.95 21.74 -2.03
C ALA A 108 -18.59 21.14 -3.28
N ARG A 109 -17.99 20.11 -3.87
CA ARG A 109 -18.51 19.41 -5.06
C ARG A 109 -19.88 18.79 -4.82
N ILE A 110 -20.08 18.14 -3.68
CA ILE A 110 -21.38 17.56 -3.31
C ILE A 110 -22.43 18.66 -3.19
N ARG A 111 -22.15 19.75 -2.48
CA ARG A 111 -23.10 20.87 -2.35
C ARG A 111 -23.44 21.51 -3.70
N GLU A 112 -22.45 21.71 -4.56
CA GLU A 112 -22.63 22.22 -5.92
C GLU A 112 -23.54 21.30 -6.75
N ALA A 113 -23.33 19.98 -6.67
CA ALA A 113 -24.10 19.00 -7.43
C ALA A 113 -25.57 18.91 -6.96
N PHE A 114 -25.83 18.96 -5.65
CA PHE A 114 -27.20 19.03 -5.11
C PHE A 114 -27.90 20.34 -5.50
N ALA A 115 -27.17 21.47 -5.48
CA ALA A 115 -27.71 22.76 -5.91
C ALA A 115 -28.07 22.77 -7.42
N GLU A 116 -27.28 22.11 -8.26
CA GLU A 116 -27.54 22.01 -9.71
C GLU A 116 -28.86 21.29 -10.03
N ILE A 117 -29.22 20.28 -9.22
CA ILE A 117 -30.46 19.52 -9.39
C ILE A 117 -31.64 20.11 -8.59
N GLY A 118 -31.46 21.26 -7.93
CA GLY A 118 -32.49 21.93 -7.15
C GLY A 118 -32.87 21.21 -5.84
N MET A 119 -31.99 20.38 -5.29
CA MET A 119 -32.22 19.65 -4.04
C MET A 119 -31.39 20.23 -2.88
N PRO A 120 -31.87 20.13 -1.63
CA PRO A 120 -31.07 20.52 -0.47
C PRO A 120 -29.89 19.55 -0.29
N ALA A 121 -28.70 20.10 -0.10
CA ALA A 121 -27.50 19.29 0.14
C ALA A 121 -27.55 18.55 1.50
N PRO A 122 -26.98 17.34 1.59
CA PRO A 122 -26.88 16.62 2.86
C PRO A 122 -26.04 17.41 3.87
N GLN A 123 -26.35 17.27 5.16
CA GLN A 123 -25.67 17.97 6.25
C GLN A 123 -24.93 16.97 7.15
N PRO A 124 -23.64 17.21 7.44
CA PRO A 124 -22.90 16.40 8.39
C PRO A 124 -23.24 16.76 9.83
N LYS A 125 -23.09 15.78 10.75
CA LYS A 125 -22.99 16.05 12.20
C LYS A 125 -21.66 16.73 12.56
N GLY A 126 -20.61 16.42 11.82
CA GLY A 126 -19.26 16.97 11.93
C GLY A 126 -18.41 16.47 10.77
N THR A 127 -17.27 17.13 10.52
CA THR A 127 -16.39 16.78 9.40
C THR A 127 -14.95 16.60 9.87
N ILE A 128 -14.34 15.49 9.47
CA ILE A 128 -12.95 15.13 9.71
C ILE A 128 -12.20 15.25 8.39
N ASP A 129 -11.42 16.32 8.24
CA ASP A 129 -10.49 16.45 7.12
C ASP A 129 -9.15 15.84 7.51
N SER A 130 -8.85 14.65 7.00
CA SER A 130 -7.64 13.91 7.37
C SER A 130 -6.36 14.64 6.94
N LEU A 131 -6.38 15.46 5.89
CA LEU A 131 -5.21 16.27 5.52
C LEU A 131 -4.91 17.29 6.62
N ALA A 132 -5.92 18.03 7.05
CA ALA A 132 -5.76 19.04 8.10
C ALA A 132 -5.38 18.39 9.44
N LEU A 133 -6.12 17.35 9.84
CA LEU A 133 -5.91 16.62 11.09
C LEU A 133 -4.50 16.02 11.16
N LEU A 134 -4.07 15.29 10.13
CA LEU A 134 -2.76 14.65 10.11
C LEU A 134 -1.64 15.69 9.98
N THR A 135 -1.81 16.76 9.22
CA THR A 135 -0.80 17.83 9.16
C THR A 135 -0.55 18.43 10.54
N GLN A 136 -1.59 18.57 11.36
CA GLN A 136 -1.49 19.11 12.72
C GLN A 136 -0.92 18.11 13.73
N LYS A 137 -1.45 16.88 13.76
CA LYS A 137 -1.13 15.89 14.80
C LYS A 137 0.03 14.97 14.42
N PHE A 138 0.05 14.48 13.18
CA PHE A 138 1.12 13.60 12.69
C PHE A 138 2.35 14.39 12.21
N GLY A 139 2.16 15.62 11.76
CA GLY A 139 3.23 16.47 11.23
C GLY A 139 3.74 16.01 9.86
N ARG A 140 4.72 16.71 9.30
CA ARG A 140 5.24 16.48 7.93
C ARG A 140 6.27 15.34 7.81
N ARG A 141 6.15 14.33 8.67
CA ARG A 141 7.06 13.17 8.72
C ARG A 141 7.01 12.36 7.44
N ALA A 142 5.80 12.25 6.88
CA ALA A 142 5.54 11.66 5.57
C ALA A 142 5.58 12.70 4.43
N GLY A 143 6.34 13.79 4.57
CA GLY A 143 6.56 14.78 3.51
C GLY A 143 5.40 15.77 3.30
N ASP A 144 4.85 15.80 2.09
CA ASP A 144 3.87 16.83 1.69
C ASP A 144 2.44 16.59 2.22
N MET A 145 2.24 15.46 2.91
CA MET A 145 0.97 15.02 3.50
C MET A 145 -0.14 14.69 2.51
N LYS A 146 0.17 14.56 1.22
CA LYS A 146 -0.80 14.04 0.25
C LYS A 146 -1.07 12.57 0.51
N MET A 147 -2.25 12.11 0.12
CA MET A 147 -2.68 10.71 0.25
C MET A 147 -1.64 9.72 -0.31
N ALA A 148 -1.17 9.91 -1.55
CA ALA A 148 -0.13 9.07 -2.15
C ALA A 148 1.17 9.03 -1.34
N THR A 149 1.61 10.18 -0.80
CA THR A 149 2.85 10.25 -0.01
C THR A 149 2.70 9.54 1.34
N LEU A 150 1.54 9.71 2.00
CA LEU A 150 1.20 9.00 3.24
C LEU A 150 1.09 7.49 3.01
N ALA A 151 0.42 7.06 1.94
CA ALA A 151 0.30 5.65 1.58
C ALA A 151 1.67 5.02 1.28
N SER A 152 2.54 5.73 0.56
CA SER A 152 3.91 5.29 0.30
C SER A 152 4.74 5.19 1.58
N TYR A 153 4.59 6.15 2.50
CA TYR A 153 5.33 6.16 3.77
C TYR A 153 5.05 4.90 4.60
N PHE A 154 3.81 4.45 4.64
CA PHE A 154 3.40 3.25 5.38
C PHE A 154 3.46 1.95 4.56
N GLY A 155 3.98 1.97 3.32
CA GLY A 155 4.08 0.78 2.49
C GLY A 155 2.73 0.19 2.05
N ILE A 156 1.69 1.02 2.02
CA ILE A 156 0.31 0.60 1.85
C ILE A 156 -0.03 0.27 0.38
N GLY A 157 0.56 1.00 -0.56
CA GLY A 157 0.27 0.84 -1.99
C GLY A 157 0.24 2.18 -2.72
N GLN A 158 -0.12 2.13 -4.00
CA GLN A 158 -0.25 3.31 -4.86
C GLN A 158 -1.70 3.79 -4.90
N GLN A 159 -1.90 5.10 -4.86
CA GLN A 159 -3.20 5.72 -5.06
C GLN A 159 -3.66 5.48 -6.50
N THR A 160 -4.84 4.90 -6.68
CA THR A 160 -5.38 4.57 -8.01
C THR A 160 -6.18 5.71 -8.61
N HIS A 161 -6.49 6.75 -7.81
CA HIS A 161 -7.39 7.84 -8.17
C HIS A 161 -8.76 7.30 -8.58
N ARG A 162 -9.27 6.36 -7.79
CA ARG A 162 -10.63 5.84 -7.87
C ARG A 162 -11.27 6.10 -6.53
N SER A 163 -12.46 6.70 -6.51
CA SER A 163 -13.00 7.26 -5.27
C SER A 163 -13.15 6.23 -4.16
N LEU A 164 -13.58 5.00 -4.47
CA LEU A 164 -13.72 3.95 -3.44
C LEU A 164 -12.36 3.47 -2.90
N ASP A 165 -11.37 3.32 -3.78
CA ASP A 165 -10.02 2.90 -3.39
C ASP A 165 -9.34 3.97 -2.54
N ASP A 166 -9.51 5.24 -2.91
CA ASP A 166 -8.95 6.40 -2.22
C ASP A 166 -9.60 6.61 -0.84
N VAL A 167 -10.90 6.35 -0.73
CA VAL A 167 -11.65 6.34 0.53
C VAL A 167 -11.13 5.27 1.49
N ARG A 168 -10.99 4.02 1.01
CA ARG A 168 -10.37 2.95 1.80
C ARG A 168 -8.93 3.28 2.13
N MET A 169 -8.24 3.95 1.21
CA MET A 169 -6.87 4.36 1.42
C MET A 169 -6.73 5.36 2.57
N ASN A 170 -7.64 6.32 2.63
CA ASN A 170 -7.69 7.33 3.66
C ASN A 170 -7.96 6.76 5.05
N LEU A 171 -8.96 5.87 5.18
CA LEU A 171 -9.27 5.22 6.46
C LEU A 171 -8.04 4.49 7.03
N GLU A 172 -7.35 3.76 6.17
CA GLU A 172 -6.17 2.99 6.54
C GLU A 172 -4.98 3.89 6.89
N VAL A 173 -4.72 4.94 6.12
CA VAL A 173 -3.71 5.95 6.49
C VAL A 173 -3.98 6.54 7.87
N LEU A 174 -5.24 6.86 8.18
CA LEU A 174 -5.63 7.33 9.51
C LEU A 174 -5.34 6.29 10.60
N LYS A 175 -5.65 5.00 10.38
CA LYS A 175 -5.34 3.92 11.33
C LYS A 175 -3.84 3.83 11.62
N TYR A 176 -3.00 3.89 10.58
CA TYR A 176 -1.54 3.87 10.73
C TYR A 176 -1.02 5.08 11.50
N CYS A 177 -1.40 6.29 11.08
CA CYS A 177 -1.00 7.52 11.77
C CYS A 177 -1.43 7.50 13.23
N ALA A 178 -2.67 7.10 13.53
CA ALA A 178 -3.19 7.02 14.88
C ALA A 178 -2.41 6.01 15.73
N THR A 179 -2.07 4.84 15.18
CA THR A 179 -1.28 3.82 15.87
C THR A 179 0.12 4.32 16.20
N VAL A 180 0.78 4.99 15.25
CA VAL A 180 2.10 5.59 15.49
C VAL A 180 2.03 6.64 16.60
N LEU A 181 1.07 7.57 16.51
CA LEU A 181 0.89 8.61 17.53
C LEU A 181 0.60 8.02 18.92
N PHE A 182 -0.21 6.95 18.98
CA PHE A 182 -0.50 6.24 20.22
C PHE A 182 0.77 5.64 20.84
N LEU A 183 1.59 4.94 20.04
CA LEU A 183 2.85 4.35 20.52
C LEU A 183 3.85 5.41 20.95
N GLU A 184 3.99 6.51 20.20
CA GLU A 184 4.88 7.61 20.56
C GLU A 184 4.49 8.27 21.87
N SER A 185 3.19 8.44 22.10
CA SER A 185 2.67 9.01 23.35
C SER A 185 2.96 8.14 24.59
N SER A 186 3.30 6.87 24.40
CA SER A 186 3.62 5.95 25.50
C SER A 186 5.03 6.16 26.07
N LEU A 187 5.97 6.71 25.28
CA LEU A 187 7.36 6.96 25.68
C LEU A 187 7.88 8.30 25.10
N PRO A 188 7.36 9.44 25.57
CA PRO A 188 7.66 10.75 25.01
C PRO A 188 9.15 11.15 25.13
N GLU A 189 9.87 10.61 26.12
CA GLU A 189 11.31 10.85 26.29
C GLU A 189 12.17 10.15 25.21
N VAL A 190 11.70 9.01 24.69
CA VAL A 190 12.39 8.23 23.66
C VAL A 190 11.99 8.69 22.25
N PHE A 191 10.74 9.14 22.10
CA PHE A 191 10.19 9.67 20.84
C PHE A 191 9.84 11.16 20.97
N PRO A 192 10.84 12.05 21.07
CA PRO A 192 10.56 13.47 21.21
C PRO A 192 9.81 13.99 19.98
N GLU A 193 8.72 14.73 20.27
CA GLU A 193 7.71 15.24 19.32
C GLU A 193 8.32 16.00 18.11
N ASN A 194 9.53 16.51 18.28
CA ASN A 194 10.24 17.38 17.32
C ASN A 194 11.38 16.68 16.54
N SER A 195 11.64 15.40 16.77
CA SER A 195 12.75 14.67 16.11
C SER A 195 12.54 14.42 14.61
N TRP A 196 11.31 14.57 14.12
CA TRP A 196 10.91 14.11 12.77
C TRP A 196 10.50 15.25 11.84
N VAL A 197 11.05 16.45 12.04
CA VAL A 197 10.90 17.55 11.09
C VAL A 197 12.06 17.49 10.09
N SER A 198 11.77 17.00 8.88
CA SER A 198 12.72 17.11 7.76
C SER A 198 13.17 18.57 7.56
N PRO A 199 14.49 18.86 7.46
CA PRO A 199 15.01 20.22 7.22
C PRO A 199 14.54 20.87 5.91
N ASN A 200 13.91 20.11 5.00
CA ASN A 200 13.53 20.56 3.67
C ASN A 200 12.13 21.19 3.58
N ALA A 201 11.56 21.67 4.69
CA ALA A 201 10.40 22.55 4.66
C ALA A 201 10.78 23.92 4.07
N VAL A 202 10.92 23.98 2.74
CA VAL A 202 11.14 25.24 2.00
C VAL A 202 9.88 26.09 2.12
N THR A 203 9.88 26.99 3.10
CA THR A 203 8.98 28.14 3.15
C THR A 203 9.18 28.96 1.87
N ARG A 204 8.20 28.92 0.97
CA ARG A 204 8.15 29.79 -0.21
C ARG A 204 7.90 31.23 0.24
N ARG A 205 8.94 31.93 0.73
CA ARG A 205 8.88 33.39 0.88
C ARG A 205 8.81 34.00 -0.53
N ARG A 206 7.68 34.63 -0.84
CA ARG A 206 7.53 35.49 -2.01
C ARG A 206 8.54 36.63 -1.89
N ALA A 207 9.58 36.61 -2.71
CA ALA A 207 10.48 37.75 -2.87
C ALA A 207 9.70 38.88 -3.55
N ALA A 208 9.50 39.97 -2.81
CA ALA A 208 9.01 41.22 -3.33
C ALA A 208 10.00 41.78 -4.36
N LYS A 209 9.48 42.31 -5.46
CA LYS A 209 10.25 43.03 -6.48
C LYS A 209 10.85 44.29 -5.86
N SER A 210 12.18 44.42 -5.94
CA SER A 210 12.85 45.72 -5.94
C SER A 210 13.96 45.70 -6.99
N SER A 211 13.77 46.52 -8.03
CA SER A 211 14.86 46.93 -8.94
C SER A 211 15.81 47.88 -8.17
N PRO A 212 17.10 48.01 -8.54
CA PRO A 212 17.45 48.95 -9.61
C PRO A 212 18.68 48.60 -10.49
N GLN A 213 18.54 48.90 -11.79
CA GLN A 213 19.40 49.79 -12.61
C GLN A 213 20.86 49.45 -12.98
N GLY A 214 21.12 49.49 -14.32
CA GLY A 214 22.42 49.74 -14.99
C GLY A 214 23.21 48.48 -15.38
N THR A 215 23.80 48.27 -16.56
CA THR A 215 24.11 49.10 -17.74
C THR A 215 24.44 48.19 -18.94
N ASN A 216 24.25 48.72 -20.15
CA ASN A 216 24.44 48.17 -21.49
C ASN A 216 25.76 47.41 -21.77
N ALA A 217 25.73 46.42 -22.70
CA ALA A 217 26.28 46.57 -24.06
C ALA A 217 26.25 45.25 -24.88
N ASN A 218 25.56 45.32 -26.03
CA ASN A 218 25.91 44.83 -27.38
C ASN A 218 26.53 43.43 -27.58
N ASN A 219 25.84 42.55 -28.33
CA ASN A 219 26.10 42.42 -29.77
C ASN A 219 25.10 41.47 -30.47
N SER A 220 24.90 41.79 -31.75
CA SER A 220 23.87 41.39 -32.69
C SER A 220 24.21 40.17 -33.56
N ALA A 221 23.19 39.39 -33.95
CA ALA A 221 22.93 38.84 -35.31
C ALA A 221 21.63 38.00 -35.25
N ALA A 222 20.49 38.43 -35.80
CA ALA A 222 20.02 38.23 -37.19
C ALA A 222 20.05 36.73 -37.61
N LYS A 223 19.03 36.08 -38.18
CA LYS A 223 17.79 36.51 -38.86
C LYS A 223 16.95 35.23 -39.17
N ALA A 224 15.62 35.36 -39.12
CA ALA A 224 14.57 34.80 -39.99
C ALA A 224 14.41 33.27 -40.27
N SER A 225 13.19 32.79 -39.98
CA SER A 225 12.37 31.72 -40.62
C SER A 225 12.24 31.89 -42.16
N PRO A 226 11.62 30.99 -42.99
CA PRO A 226 10.50 30.07 -42.66
C PRO A 226 10.35 28.72 -43.44
N GLN A 227 9.36 27.95 -42.99
CA GLN A 227 8.41 27.06 -43.72
C GLN A 227 8.89 26.10 -44.83
N GLY A 228 8.56 24.82 -44.64
CA GLY A 228 7.52 24.18 -45.49
C GLY A 228 7.91 23.01 -46.42
N ILE A 229 7.16 21.90 -46.25
CA ILE A 229 6.71 20.90 -47.25
C ILE A 229 7.62 19.70 -47.57
N ASN A 230 7.15 18.50 -47.20
CA ASN A 230 7.02 17.29 -48.04
C ASN A 230 6.33 16.16 -47.24
N ALA A 231 5.15 15.65 -47.66
CA ALA A 231 4.91 14.53 -48.59
C ALA A 231 5.07 13.15 -47.90
N ASN A 232 4.31 12.07 -48.15
CA ASN A 232 3.01 11.73 -48.76
C ASN A 232 2.82 10.20 -48.50
N SER A 233 1.68 9.61 -48.91
CA SER A 233 1.30 8.18 -49.03
C SER A 233 0.58 7.53 -47.83
N ASN A 234 -0.74 7.26 -47.91
CA ASN A 234 -1.45 6.11 -48.54
C ASN A 234 -0.99 4.75 -47.96
N THR A 235 -1.84 3.83 -47.48
CA THR A 235 -2.98 3.22 -48.18
C THR A 235 -3.84 2.34 -47.23
N ARG A 236 -5.09 2.10 -47.66
CA ARG A 236 -6.17 1.27 -47.10
C ARG A 236 -5.79 -0.21 -46.87
N SER A 237 -6.54 -0.88 -45.97
CA SER A 237 -7.31 -2.10 -46.29
C SER A 237 -8.30 -2.49 -45.19
N SER A 238 -9.40 -3.09 -45.63
CA SER A 238 -10.63 -3.43 -44.92
C SER A 238 -11.04 -4.88 -45.23
N SER A 239 -11.58 -5.62 -44.25
CA SER A 239 -12.56 -6.73 -44.39
C SER A 239 -13.05 -7.08 -42.96
N SER A 240 -14.33 -7.13 -42.55
CA SER A 240 -15.57 -7.80 -43.02
C SER A 240 -15.46 -9.32 -42.92
N ARG A 241 -16.32 -10.15 -42.30
CA ARG A 241 -17.67 -10.14 -41.65
C ARG A 241 -17.75 -11.44 -40.79
N ILE A 242 -18.62 -11.57 -39.79
CA ILE A 242 -19.92 -12.33 -39.75
C ILE A 242 -20.22 -12.41 -38.22
N GLY A 243 -21.38 -12.19 -37.61
CA GLY A 243 -22.79 -12.32 -38.00
C GLY A 243 -23.44 -13.39 -37.10
N GLY A 244 -24.24 -12.98 -36.11
CA GLY A 244 -25.02 -13.87 -35.24
C GLY A 244 -25.81 -13.14 -34.16
N SER A 245 -27.14 -13.12 -34.29
CA SER A 245 -28.13 -12.47 -33.43
C SER A 245 -28.69 -13.41 -32.33
N PRO A 246 -29.46 -12.91 -31.34
CA PRO A 246 -29.59 -13.51 -30.00
C PRO A 246 -30.84 -14.37 -29.80
N ILE A 247 -30.83 -15.18 -28.74
CA ILE A 247 -32.01 -15.84 -28.17
C ILE A 247 -32.08 -15.56 -26.66
N SER A 248 -33.25 -15.12 -26.22
CA SER A 248 -33.70 -14.91 -24.85
C SER A 248 -34.30 -16.20 -24.29
N LEU A 249 -34.03 -16.54 -23.02
CA LEU A 249 -34.91 -17.37 -22.19
C LEU A 249 -34.81 -16.93 -20.72
N THR A 250 -36.00 -16.81 -20.13
CA THR A 250 -36.37 -16.56 -18.73
C THR A 250 -36.43 -17.85 -17.90
N ASP A 251 -36.09 -17.78 -16.61
CA ASP A 251 -36.68 -18.50 -15.45
C ASP A 251 -35.90 -18.02 -14.20
N GLN A 252 -36.46 -17.38 -13.16
CA GLN A 252 -37.41 -17.80 -12.09
C GLN A 252 -36.90 -18.86 -11.11
N GLN A 253 -37.18 -18.59 -9.81
CA GLN A 253 -36.91 -19.33 -8.57
C GLN A 253 -35.47 -19.25 -8.04
N GLY A 254 -35.16 -18.81 -6.82
CA GLY A 254 -35.95 -18.64 -5.60
C GLY A 254 -35.47 -19.66 -4.57
N GLU A 255 -34.81 -19.21 -3.50
CA GLU A 255 -34.78 -19.96 -2.23
C GLU A 255 -34.34 -19.07 -1.08
N ALA A 256 -34.95 -19.33 0.08
CA ALA A 256 -35.04 -18.46 1.23
C ALA A 256 -34.65 -19.23 2.50
N HIS A 257 -33.99 -18.51 3.43
CA HIS A 257 -33.88 -18.78 4.89
C HIS A 257 -33.11 -20.06 5.32
N PRO A 258 -32.76 -20.27 6.63
CA PRO A 258 -33.09 -19.52 7.87
C PRO A 258 -31.84 -19.14 8.73
N ILE A 259 -31.89 -18.05 9.52
CA ILE A 259 -32.28 -17.97 10.96
C ILE A 259 -31.55 -18.99 11.85
N LEU A 260 -30.64 -18.50 12.70
CA LEU A 260 -30.55 -18.97 14.08
C LEU A 260 -30.47 -17.77 15.03
N SER A 261 -31.53 -17.62 15.81
CA SER A 261 -31.65 -16.78 16.99
C SER A 261 -31.01 -17.51 18.18
N LEU A 262 -30.26 -16.78 19.01
CA LEU A 262 -30.06 -17.13 20.41
C LEU A 262 -30.08 -15.84 21.24
N VAL A 263 -31.24 -15.61 21.85
CA VAL A 263 -31.51 -14.67 22.94
C VAL A 263 -31.27 -15.40 24.27
N THR A 264 -30.67 -14.71 25.24
CA THR A 264 -31.12 -14.53 26.66
C THR A 264 -30.01 -13.73 27.38
N CYS A 265 -30.18 -12.44 27.70
CA CYS A 265 -30.95 -11.81 28.81
C CYS A 265 -30.33 -11.96 30.21
N SER A 266 -29.89 -10.83 30.79
CA SER A 266 -30.27 -10.30 32.13
C SER A 266 -29.52 -8.98 32.39
N SER A 267 -30.19 -7.81 32.50
CA SER A 267 -30.78 -7.16 33.72
C SER A 267 -29.72 -6.38 34.51
N GLU A 268 -29.89 -5.19 35.10
CA GLU A 268 -30.80 -4.02 35.06
C GLU A 268 -30.16 -2.94 35.99
N ASP A 269 -30.75 -1.73 36.03
CA ASP A 269 -30.54 -0.60 36.97
C ASP A 269 -29.36 0.37 36.73
N GLY A 270 -29.50 1.70 36.83
CA GLY A 270 -30.61 2.56 37.25
C GLY A 270 -30.24 4.05 37.08
N ALA A 271 -31.23 4.93 36.97
CA ALA A 271 -31.10 6.34 36.59
C ALA A 271 -31.00 7.33 37.78
N SER A 272 -30.39 8.50 37.58
CA SER A 272 -30.90 9.80 38.08
C SER A 272 -30.10 11.03 37.59
N ASN A 273 -30.82 12.09 37.24
CA ASN A 273 -30.39 13.44 36.82
C ASN A 273 -29.75 14.29 37.95
N LEU A 274 -29.00 15.35 37.60
CA LEU A 274 -29.20 16.77 38.04
C LEU A 274 -28.14 17.76 37.44
N VAL A 275 -28.65 18.69 36.63
CA VAL A 275 -28.40 20.16 36.45
C VAL A 275 -27.03 20.83 36.74
N ALA A 276 -26.46 21.40 35.66
CA ALA A 276 -25.73 22.67 35.42
C ALA A 276 -24.79 23.31 36.49
N ASP A 277 -23.55 23.62 36.08
CA ASP A 277 -23.15 25.01 35.77
C ASP A 277 -21.84 25.08 34.95
N SER A 278 -21.68 26.20 34.25
CA SER A 278 -20.70 26.50 33.20
C SER A 278 -19.30 26.90 33.68
N ASP A 279 -18.25 26.28 33.12
CA ASP A 279 -17.05 26.98 32.61
C ASP A 279 -16.22 26.01 31.75
N ALA A 280 -16.20 26.21 30.43
CA ALA A 280 -15.48 25.35 29.50
C ALA A 280 -14.26 26.08 28.92
N THR A 281 -13.12 25.98 29.61
CA THR A 281 -11.84 25.92 28.92
C THR A 281 -11.81 24.65 28.09
N GLU A 282 -11.71 24.76 26.76
CA GLU A 282 -11.54 23.61 25.85
C GLU A 282 -10.28 22.82 26.25
N SER A 283 -10.46 21.78 27.06
CA SER A 283 -9.47 20.74 27.25
C SER A 283 -9.45 19.88 25.98
N ASP A 284 -8.29 19.78 25.32
CA ASP A 284 -8.05 18.90 24.18
C ASP A 284 -8.41 17.46 24.61
N SER A 285 -9.54 16.95 24.12
CA SER A 285 -10.14 15.66 24.47
C SER A 285 -9.25 14.45 24.14
N PHE A 286 -8.06 14.67 23.55
CA PHE A 286 -7.08 13.65 23.19
C PHE A 286 -5.68 13.91 23.78
N ASN A 287 -5.55 14.70 24.87
CA ASN A 287 -4.29 14.83 25.59
C ASN A 287 -4.01 13.59 26.47
N MET A 288 -3.31 12.61 25.90
CA MET A 288 -2.96 11.34 26.56
C MET A 288 -1.86 11.46 27.63
N GLY A 289 -1.29 12.66 27.85
CA GLY A 289 -0.26 12.88 28.88
C GLY A 289 -0.75 12.68 30.31
N THR A 290 -2.07 12.73 30.54
CA THR A 290 -2.65 12.54 31.89
C THR A 290 -2.71 11.07 32.33
N LEU A 291 -2.53 10.11 31.42
CA LEU A 291 -2.55 8.68 31.75
C LEU A 291 -1.23 8.21 32.39
N SER A 292 -0.10 8.86 32.11
CA SER A 292 1.20 8.51 32.69
C SER A 292 1.28 8.85 34.18
N ASP A 293 0.61 9.91 34.59
CA ASP A 293 0.65 10.41 35.98
C ASP A 293 -0.17 9.54 36.94
N GLN A 294 -1.16 8.78 36.43
CA GLN A 294 -1.95 7.84 37.25
C GLN A 294 -1.22 6.52 37.54
N ILE A 295 -0.29 6.10 36.69
CA ILE A 295 0.45 4.83 36.85
C ILE A 295 1.62 5.00 37.85
N ALA A 296 2.10 6.22 38.08
CA ALA A 296 3.17 6.51 39.04
C ALA A 296 2.70 6.55 40.51
N GLY A 297 1.39 6.42 40.78
CA GLY A 297 0.79 6.64 42.10
C GLY A 297 0.52 5.41 42.96
N GLU A 298 0.65 4.18 42.45
CA GLU A 298 0.34 2.96 43.21
C GLU A 298 1.62 2.18 43.56
N SER A 299 2.14 2.45 44.76
CA SER A 299 3.26 1.76 45.36
C SER A 299 2.87 0.40 45.97
N LEU A 300 3.76 -0.58 45.79
CA LEU A 300 3.78 -1.95 46.33
C LEU A 300 3.30 -2.11 47.78
N GLU A 301 2.57 -3.20 48.02
CA GLU A 301 2.76 -4.01 49.22
C GLU A 301 3.48 -5.33 48.86
N THR A 302 4.38 -5.71 49.76
CA THR A 302 5.29 -6.84 49.70
C THR A 302 4.71 -7.96 50.56
N ASP A 303 4.92 -9.22 50.16
CA ASP A 303 5.06 -10.27 51.17
C ASP A 303 5.96 -11.43 50.69
N THR A 304 6.95 -11.69 51.54
CA THR A 304 7.96 -12.76 51.55
C THR A 304 7.33 -14.09 51.99
N SER A 305 7.75 -15.29 51.56
CA SER A 305 8.95 -16.01 52.06
C SER A 305 8.85 -17.53 51.75
N MET A 306 10.02 -18.20 51.72
CA MET A 306 10.31 -19.65 51.96
C MET A 306 9.93 -20.66 50.86
N GLU A 307 10.73 -21.66 50.47
CA GLU A 307 12.00 -22.21 50.96
C GLU A 307 12.63 -23.11 49.86
N GLU A 308 13.97 -23.22 49.88
CA GLU A 308 14.78 -24.11 49.03
C GLU A 308 14.74 -25.56 49.51
N GLU A 309 14.90 -26.53 48.59
CA GLU A 309 15.68 -27.72 48.92
C GLU A 309 16.55 -28.18 47.73
N HIS A 310 17.85 -28.29 48.02
CA HIS A 310 18.93 -28.68 47.13
C HIS A 310 19.12 -30.20 47.10
N ALA A 311 19.47 -30.75 45.93
CA ALA A 311 20.46 -31.84 45.85
C ALA A 311 21.19 -31.85 44.48
N SER A 312 22.44 -31.41 44.53
CA SER A 312 23.56 -31.47 43.57
C SER A 312 24.14 -32.91 43.47
N VAL A 313 24.90 -33.42 42.49
CA VAL A 313 26.18 -33.08 41.78
C VAL A 313 26.34 -34.23 40.72
N SER A 314 26.89 -34.13 39.49
CA SER A 314 28.27 -33.79 39.01
C SER A 314 28.23 -33.76 37.46
N THR A 315 28.70 -32.73 36.73
CA THR A 315 30.10 -32.42 36.29
C THR A 315 30.60 -33.42 35.23
N GLU A 316 30.81 -33.07 33.95
CA GLU A 316 31.92 -32.26 33.36
C GLU A 316 31.44 -31.55 32.05
N ALA A 317 31.58 -30.23 31.89
CA ALA A 317 32.71 -29.40 31.42
C ALA A 317 32.69 -29.04 29.89
N SER A 318 32.09 -27.87 29.60
CA SER A 318 32.49 -26.73 28.70
C SER A 318 33.04 -26.96 27.27
N PRO A 319 32.94 -25.98 26.30
CA PRO A 319 32.75 -24.54 26.51
C PRO A 319 31.73 -23.80 25.60
N THR A 320 31.18 -22.73 26.18
CA THR A 320 30.75 -21.42 25.64
C THR A 320 30.46 -21.26 24.14
N GLU A 321 29.25 -20.76 23.83
CA GLU A 321 29.11 -19.49 23.10
C GLU A 321 27.70 -18.90 23.26
N ASN A 322 27.66 -17.57 23.28
CA ASN A 322 26.50 -16.73 23.53
C ASN A 322 25.39 -16.96 22.51
N THR A 323 24.14 -17.09 22.95
CA THR A 323 23.00 -16.84 22.07
C THR A 323 21.88 -16.16 22.85
N SER A 324 21.79 -14.85 22.65
CA SER A 324 20.57 -14.10 22.86
C SER A 324 19.63 -14.41 21.70
N THR A 325 18.58 -15.20 21.94
CA THR A 325 17.45 -15.32 21.04
C THR A 325 16.17 -15.36 21.84
N SER A 326 15.29 -14.40 21.59
CA SER A 326 13.89 -14.73 21.38
C SER A 326 13.24 -13.60 20.62
N ILE A 327 13.02 -13.81 19.32
CA ILE A 327 11.72 -13.65 18.64
C ILE A 327 11.77 -14.49 17.34
N SER A 328 10.67 -15.21 17.13
CA SER A 328 10.18 -15.89 15.92
C SER A 328 10.43 -17.40 15.80
N SER A 329 9.31 -18.10 15.61
CA SER A 329 9.19 -19.48 15.13
C SER A 329 10.09 -19.71 13.90
N ALA A 330 11.07 -20.58 14.03
CA ALA A 330 12.03 -20.87 12.97
C ALA A 330 11.34 -21.63 11.81
N THR A 331 11.01 -20.93 10.73
CA THR A 331 10.79 -21.57 9.42
C THR A 331 12.13 -22.06 8.88
N GLU A 332 12.24 -23.37 8.64
CA GLU A 332 13.44 -24.03 8.13
C GLU A 332 13.57 -23.84 6.60
N PHE A 333 14.77 -23.55 6.10
CA PHE A 333 15.04 -23.46 4.66
C PHE A 333 15.36 -24.85 4.12
N LEU A 334 14.71 -25.24 3.02
CA LEU A 334 14.87 -26.57 2.42
C LEU A 334 15.81 -26.54 1.21
N GLU A 335 16.68 -27.53 1.09
CA GLU A 335 17.42 -27.71 -0.17
C GLU A 335 16.48 -28.17 -1.30
N PRO A 336 16.70 -27.78 -2.57
CA PRO A 336 15.80 -28.15 -3.67
C PRO A 336 15.55 -29.64 -3.82
N ASP A 337 16.50 -30.50 -3.45
CA ASP A 337 16.36 -31.96 -3.53
C ASP A 337 15.52 -32.55 -2.38
N GLN A 338 15.31 -31.80 -1.30
CA GLN A 338 14.43 -32.18 -0.19
C GLN A 338 12.96 -31.81 -0.43
N VAL A 339 12.69 -30.96 -1.43
CA VAL A 339 11.34 -30.49 -1.75
C VAL A 339 10.62 -31.51 -2.64
N SER A 340 9.53 -32.07 -2.12
CA SER A 340 8.65 -32.92 -2.91
C SER A 340 7.71 -32.07 -3.76
N VAL A 341 7.90 -32.10 -5.08
CA VAL A 341 7.09 -31.35 -6.05
C VAL A 341 5.59 -31.61 -5.91
N SER A 342 5.17 -32.84 -5.56
CA SER A 342 3.76 -33.17 -5.35
C SER A 342 3.16 -32.60 -4.07
N SER A 343 4.02 -32.15 -3.14
CA SER A 343 3.63 -31.57 -1.85
C SER A 343 3.67 -30.04 -1.85
N ILE A 344 3.96 -29.41 -3.00
CA ILE A 344 3.90 -27.97 -3.17
C ILE A 344 2.45 -27.57 -3.38
N THR A 345 1.96 -26.69 -2.52
CA THR A 345 0.60 -26.16 -2.55
C THR A 345 0.62 -24.64 -2.64
N ALA A 346 -0.44 -24.07 -3.21
CA ALA A 346 -0.67 -22.64 -3.25
C ALA A 346 -2.02 -22.37 -2.58
N SER A 347 -2.08 -21.34 -1.74
CA SER A 347 -3.34 -20.90 -1.13
C SER A 347 -3.43 -19.38 -1.11
N PHE A 348 -4.66 -18.86 -1.12
CA PHE A 348 -4.89 -17.45 -0.86
C PHE A 348 -4.77 -17.20 0.63
N VAL A 349 -3.83 -16.34 1.01
CA VAL A 349 -3.75 -15.85 2.37
C VAL A 349 -4.13 -14.38 2.42
N PRO A 350 -4.81 -13.96 3.50
CA PRO A 350 -5.07 -12.55 3.73
C PRO A 350 -3.77 -11.76 3.60
N PHE A 351 -3.82 -10.78 2.72
CA PHE A 351 -2.80 -9.77 2.56
C PHE A 351 -3.38 -8.43 2.97
N PHE A 352 -2.51 -7.44 2.98
CA PHE A 352 -2.82 -6.08 3.41
C PHE A 352 -4.18 -5.59 2.87
N ARG A 353 -5.00 -4.95 3.72
CA ARG A 353 -6.32 -4.38 3.36
C ARG A 353 -7.37 -5.36 2.82
N GLY A 354 -7.39 -6.61 3.30
CA GLY A 354 -8.40 -7.59 2.87
C GLY A 354 -8.22 -8.07 1.43
N SER A 355 -7.13 -7.66 0.76
CA SER A 355 -6.67 -8.31 -0.47
C SER A 355 -6.14 -9.70 -0.15
N GLN A 356 -6.08 -10.57 -1.15
CA GLN A 356 -5.47 -11.89 -1.00
C GLN A 356 -4.14 -11.91 -1.75
N ARG A 357 -3.12 -12.56 -1.18
CA ARG A 357 -1.91 -12.93 -1.91
C ARG A 357 -1.82 -14.44 -2.00
N ILE A 358 -1.16 -14.94 -3.03
CA ILE A 358 -0.85 -16.35 -3.13
C ILE A 358 0.37 -16.64 -2.26
N GLN A 359 0.22 -17.60 -1.34
CA GLN A 359 1.33 -18.13 -0.56
C GLN A 359 1.63 -19.55 -1.01
N LEU A 360 2.90 -19.79 -1.30
CA LEU A 360 3.42 -21.11 -1.62
C LEU A 360 3.87 -21.82 -0.36
N SER A 361 3.42 -23.06 -0.20
CA SER A 361 3.75 -23.92 0.93
C SER A 361 4.23 -25.29 0.48
N HIS A 362 5.01 -25.95 1.34
CA HIS A 362 5.41 -27.35 1.20
C HIS A 362 5.16 -28.05 2.54
N LYS A 363 4.28 -29.05 2.53
CA LYS A 363 3.84 -29.75 3.77
C LYS A 363 3.35 -28.77 4.85
N ASP A 364 2.48 -27.84 4.46
CA ASP A 364 1.86 -26.81 5.31
C ASP A 364 2.77 -25.67 5.81
N ASP A 365 4.08 -25.75 5.58
CA ASP A 365 5.02 -24.66 5.88
C ASP A 365 5.29 -23.75 4.68
N CYS A 366 5.62 -22.48 4.93
CA CYS A 366 5.99 -21.54 3.88
C CYS A 366 7.21 -22.05 3.09
N LEU A 367 7.10 -22.11 1.76
CA LEU A 367 8.19 -22.61 0.93
C LEU A 367 9.36 -21.61 0.91
N GLN A 368 10.45 -21.98 1.59
CA GLN A 368 11.72 -21.26 1.60
C GLN A 368 12.84 -22.22 1.18
N LEU A 369 13.73 -21.77 0.28
CA LEU A 369 14.74 -22.62 -0.33
C LEU A 369 16.16 -22.19 0.04
N LEU A 370 17.01 -23.17 0.33
CA LEU A 370 18.47 -23.02 0.42
C LEU A 370 19.12 -23.52 -0.87
N CYS A 371 19.61 -22.59 -1.67
CA CYS A 371 20.21 -22.87 -2.96
C CYS A 371 21.73 -22.70 -2.89
N ASN A 372 22.46 -23.82 -2.90
CA ASN A 372 23.92 -23.81 -2.84
C ASN A 372 24.55 -23.67 -4.22
N ASN A 373 25.72 -23.03 -4.28
CA ASN A 373 26.59 -22.93 -5.46
C ASN A 373 25.91 -22.35 -6.71
N LEU A 374 25.08 -21.32 -6.55
CA LEU A 374 24.48 -20.61 -7.66
C LEU A 374 25.53 -19.75 -8.38
N ARG A 375 25.68 -19.97 -9.70
CA ARG A 375 26.57 -19.16 -10.53
C ARG A 375 25.89 -17.89 -10.96
N VAL A 376 26.49 -16.74 -10.64
CA VAL A 376 26.04 -15.42 -11.11
C VAL A 376 26.33 -15.28 -12.59
N ARG A 377 25.32 -14.95 -13.38
CA ARG A 377 25.45 -14.74 -14.83
C ARG A 377 25.46 -13.27 -15.21
N PHE A 378 24.61 -12.49 -14.56
CA PHE A 378 24.59 -11.04 -14.68
C PHE A 378 24.58 -10.46 -13.27
N GLY A 379 25.50 -9.53 -13.00
CA GLY A 379 25.62 -8.80 -11.74
C GLY A 379 24.45 -7.85 -11.50
N ILE A 380 24.65 -6.86 -10.65
CA ILE A 380 23.55 -6.06 -10.13
C ILE A 380 23.10 -5.05 -11.17
N SER A 381 21.80 -5.06 -11.45
CA SER A 381 21.19 -4.04 -12.30
C SER A 381 20.65 -2.89 -11.47
N THR A 382 21.24 -1.70 -11.62
CA THR A 382 20.71 -0.44 -11.07
C THR A 382 19.80 0.30 -12.05
N LYS A 383 19.54 -0.28 -13.23
CA LYS A 383 18.77 0.34 -14.32
C LYS A 383 17.31 0.62 -13.95
N PHE A 384 16.78 -0.11 -12.99
CA PHE A 384 15.40 0.04 -12.52
C PHE A 384 15.44 0.58 -11.11
N THR A 385 14.61 1.57 -10.82
CA THR A 385 14.46 2.14 -9.48
C THR A 385 13.15 1.67 -8.84
N ASP A 386 13.11 1.69 -7.52
CA ASP A 386 11.91 1.53 -6.72
C ASP A 386 11.11 2.85 -6.70
N TYR A 387 9.98 2.85 -6.01
CA TYR A 387 9.11 4.03 -5.94
C TYR A 387 9.74 5.22 -5.21
N ALA A 388 10.77 4.99 -4.40
CA ALA A 388 11.56 6.04 -3.73
C ALA A 388 12.75 6.52 -4.58
N GLY A 389 12.86 6.06 -5.84
CA GLY A 389 13.96 6.42 -6.73
C GLY A 389 15.26 5.66 -6.45
N ARG A 390 15.25 4.67 -5.56
CA ARG A 390 16.44 3.87 -5.21
C ARG A 390 16.59 2.71 -6.19
N PRO A 391 17.81 2.27 -6.55
CA PRO A 391 17.98 1.15 -7.47
C PRO A 391 17.36 -0.14 -6.91
N ARG A 392 16.52 -0.80 -7.71
CA ARG A 392 16.01 -2.15 -7.43
C ARG A 392 17.12 -3.15 -7.70
N LEU A 393 17.70 -3.63 -6.61
CA LEU A 393 18.82 -4.56 -6.65
C LEU A 393 18.32 -5.93 -7.08
N ASN A 394 18.67 -6.29 -8.30
CA ASN A 394 18.42 -7.60 -8.87
C ASN A 394 19.65 -8.06 -9.63
N PHE A 395 19.94 -9.35 -9.54
CA PHE A 395 20.97 -10.01 -10.31
C PHE A 395 20.43 -11.34 -10.83
N VAL A 396 21.13 -11.95 -11.78
CA VAL A 396 20.65 -13.15 -12.48
C VAL A 396 21.64 -14.28 -12.27
N VAL A 397 21.13 -15.46 -11.94
CA VAL A 397 21.90 -16.68 -11.71
C VAL A 397 21.45 -17.81 -12.62
N ASP A 398 22.35 -18.76 -12.86
CA ASP A 398 22.01 -20.03 -13.50
C ASP A 398 21.17 -20.90 -12.55
N VAL A 399 20.21 -21.64 -13.10
CA VAL A 399 19.31 -22.51 -12.33
C VAL A 399 19.73 -23.97 -12.46
N PRO A 400 20.17 -24.63 -11.37
CA PRO A 400 20.43 -26.07 -11.37
C PRO A 400 19.18 -26.89 -11.69
N PRO A 401 19.28 -28.11 -12.26
CA PRO A 401 18.12 -28.92 -12.62
C PRO A 401 17.16 -29.24 -11.48
N SER A 402 17.67 -29.49 -10.27
CA SER A 402 16.84 -29.73 -9.07
C SER A 402 15.98 -28.51 -8.73
N LEU A 403 16.62 -27.34 -8.68
CA LEU A 403 15.94 -26.07 -8.44
C LEU A 403 14.96 -25.69 -9.55
N CYS A 404 15.28 -25.99 -10.81
CA CYS A 404 14.39 -25.76 -11.95
C CYS A 404 13.07 -26.53 -11.78
N ARG A 405 13.13 -27.81 -11.37
CA ARG A 405 11.93 -28.64 -11.15
C ARG A 405 11.03 -28.05 -10.05
N VAL A 406 11.61 -27.62 -8.94
CA VAL A 406 10.87 -27.02 -7.81
C VAL A 406 10.21 -25.70 -8.23
N LEU A 407 10.95 -24.85 -8.93
CA LEU A 407 10.45 -23.56 -9.38
C LEU A 407 9.36 -23.68 -10.45
N GLU A 408 9.49 -24.59 -11.41
CA GLU A 408 8.47 -24.84 -12.43
C GLU A 408 7.19 -25.43 -11.82
N ALA A 409 7.32 -26.31 -10.83
CA ALA A 409 6.17 -26.82 -10.07
C ALA A 409 5.46 -25.72 -9.29
N SER A 410 6.24 -24.86 -8.61
CA SER A 410 5.74 -23.70 -7.86
C SER A 410 5.01 -22.72 -8.77
N ASP A 411 5.58 -22.43 -9.95
CA ASP A 411 4.93 -21.63 -11.00
C ASP A 411 3.61 -22.26 -11.43
N GLY A 412 3.57 -23.57 -11.66
CA GLY A 412 2.36 -24.27 -12.11
C GLY A 412 1.21 -24.21 -11.12
N VAL A 413 1.47 -24.41 -9.81
CA VAL A 413 0.41 -24.30 -8.79
C VAL A 413 -0.02 -22.85 -8.56
N ALA A 414 0.93 -21.91 -8.56
CA ALA A 414 0.61 -20.49 -8.38
C ALA A 414 -0.15 -19.92 -9.57
N GLN A 415 0.22 -20.28 -10.81
CA GLN A 415 -0.47 -19.85 -12.02
C GLN A 415 -1.90 -20.39 -12.09
N ARG A 416 -2.13 -21.64 -11.66
CA ARG A 416 -3.47 -22.23 -11.61
C ARG A 416 -4.37 -21.45 -10.65
N LEU A 417 -3.90 -21.23 -9.42
CA LEU A 417 -4.63 -20.45 -8.42
C LEU A 417 -4.82 -18.99 -8.85
N PHE A 418 -3.81 -18.40 -9.50
CA PHE A 418 -3.90 -17.06 -10.06
C PHE A 418 -4.99 -16.95 -11.13
N SER A 419 -5.17 -17.97 -11.97
CA SER A 419 -6.22 -17.99 -13.00
C SER A 419 -7.63 -17.97 -12.39
N GLU A 420 -7.78 -18.47 -11.16
CA GLU A 420 -9.04 -18.44 -10.40
C GLU A 420 -9.31 -17.07 -9.75
N SER A 421 -8.30 -16.20 -9.64
CA SER A 421 -8.43 -14.86 -9.03
C SER A 421 -9.19 -13.85 -9.89
N GLY A 422 -9.40 -14.12 -11.18
CA GLY A 422 -10.04 -13.20 -12.13
C GLY A 422 -9.17 -12.01 -12.56
N SER A 423 -7.88 -11.99 -12.20
CA SER A 423 -6.94 -10.95 -12.65
C SER A 423 -6.64 -11.06 -14.16
N GLY A 424 -6.57 -9.90 -14.83
CA GLY A 424 -6.23 -9.80 -16.25
C GLY A 424 -4.73 -9.70 -16.55
N SER A 425 -3.86 -9.83 -15.54
CA SER A 425 -2.40 -9.71 -15.71
C SER A 425 -1.78 -10.94 -16.40
N GLU A 426 -0.74 -10.72 -17.20
CA GLU A 426 0.00 -11.78 -17.86
C GLU A 426 0.94 -12.47 -16.87
N TRP A 427 0.81 -13.80 -16.72
CA TRP A 427 1.70 -14.58 -15.87
C TRP A 427 3.09 -14.72 -16.49
N ARG A 428 4.12 -14.27 -15.75
CA ARG A 428 5.53 -14.33 -16.13
C ARG A 428 6.19 -15.52 -15.41
N PRO A 429 6.75 -16.48 -16.16
CA PRO A 429 7.46 -17.60 -15.55
C PRO A 429 8.66 -17.14 -14.73
N VAL A 430 8.89 -17.78 -13.57
CA VAL A 430 10.01 -17.49 -12.68
C VAL A 430 11.35 -17.93 -13.30
N VAL A 431 11.33 -19.03 -14.06
CA VAL A 431 12.49 -19.53 -14.81
C VAL A 431 12.48 -18.96 -16.22
N MET A 432 13.53 -18.23 -16.58
CA MET A 432 13.69 -17.61 -17.89
C MET A 432 14.52 -18.49 -18.83
N ARG A 433 13.95 -18.80 -20.00
CA ARG A 433 14.62 -19.46 -21.14
C ARG A 433 14.63 -18.52 -22.33
N LYS A 434 15.77 -17.88 -22.62
CA LYS A 434 15.91 -17.03 -23.82
C LYS A 434 16.31 -17.87 -25.04
N ASN A 435 15.79 -17.49 -26.21
CA ASN A 435 16.21 -18.06 -27.50
C ASN A 435 17.74 -17.94 -27.64
N GLY A 436 18.43 -19.08 -27.77
CA GLY A 436 19.89 -19.19 -27.82
C GLY A 436 20.57 -19.72 -26.55
N TYR A 437 19.86 -19.76 -25.41
CA TYR A 437 20.37 -20.26 -24.12
C TYR A 437 19.48 -21.35 -23.48
N PHE A 438 18.73 -22.10 -24.30
CA PHE A 438 17.79 -23.13 -23.81
C PHE A 438 18.41 -24.15 -22.84
N ASN A 439 19.70 -24.43 -23.00
CA ASN A 439 20.42 -25.40 -22.17
C ASN A 439 20.82 -24.85 -20.78
N TYR A 440 20.62 -23.56 -20.53
CA TYR A 440 20.99 -22.89 -19.27
C TYR A 440 19.84 -21.99 -18.80
N PRO A 441 18.84 -22.55 -18.09
CA PRO A 441 17.77 -21.75 -17.50
C PRO A 441 18.36 -20.74 -16.50
N THR A 442 17.76 -19.55 -16.46
CA THR A 442 18.21 -18.47 -15.56
C THR A 442 17.05 -18.00 -14.68
N MET A 443 17.36 -17.53 -13.49
CA MET A 443 16.39 -16.88 -12.60
C MET A 443 16.90 -15.52 -12.15
N ARG A 444 15.99 -14.64 -11.74
CA ARG A 444 16.33 -13.33 -11.17
C ARG A 444 16.12 -13.36 -9.67
N LEU A 445 17.17 -13.04 -8.91
CA LEU A 445 17.10 -12.87 -7.47
C LEU A 445 16.97 -11.39 -7.13
N HIS A 446 16.05 -11.08 -6.22
CA HIS A 446 15.80 -9.74 -5.71
C HIS A 446 16.41 -9.57 -4.32
N ILE A 447 17.19 -8.50 -4.13
CA ILE A 447 17.71 -8.11 -2.83
C ILE A 447 16.78 -7.03 -2.26
N PRO A 448 15.92 -7.36 -1.28
CA PRO A 448 15.02 -6.41 -0.66
C PRO A 448 15.78 -5.28 0.06
N THR A 449 15.22 -4.07 -0.05
CA THR A 449 15.69 -2.89 0.66
C THR A 449 14.72 -2.58 1.78
N ALA A 450 15.21 -2.47 3.01
CA ALA A 450 14.44 -2.00 4.17
C ALA A 450 14.80 -0.54 4.48
N VAL A 451 13.90 0.17 5.14
CA VAL A 451 14.13 1.54 5.64
C VAL A 451 14.33 1.43 7.14
N SER A 452 15.47 1.92 7.62
CA SER A 452 15.77 2.03 9.06
C SER A 452 16.10 3.49 9.36
N GLY A 453 15.12 4.23 9.87
CA GLY A 453 15.22 5.68 10.03
C GLY A 453 15.37 6.39 8.67
N ASP A 454 16.37 7.27 8.55
CA ASP A 454 16.67 8.02 7.32
C ASP A 454 17.56 7.25 6.32
N MET A 455 18.00 6.03 6.67
CA MET A 455 18.88 5.24 5.83
C MET A 455 18.16 4.03 5.25
N ALA A 456 18.37 3.80 3.94
CA ALA A 456 18.07 2.51 3.34
C ALA A 456 19.14 1.50 3.81
N ILE A 457 18.71 0.28 4.13
CA ILE A 457 19.60 -0.84 4.43
C ILE A 457 19.17 -2.05 3.60
N TYR A 458 20.11 -2.97 3.35
CA TYR A 458 19.75 -4.26 2.77
C TYR A 458 18.97 -5.06 3.81
N ALA A 459 17.79 -5.55 3.44
CA ALA A 459 17.02 -6.47 4.29
C ALA A 459 17.57 -7.92 4.19
N THR A 460 18.46 -8.16 3.24
CA THR A 460 19.17 -9.44 3.06
C THR A 460 20.41 -9.47 3.94
N GLU A 461 20.58 -10.54 4.72
CA GLU A 461 21.84 -10.79 5.41
C GLU A 461 22.91 -11.26 4.42
N MET A 462 24.11 -10.67 4.47
CA MET A 462 25.20 -11.01 3.54
C MET A 462 26.44 -11.46 4.29
N TYR A 463 27.06 -12.52 3.78
CA TYR A 463 28.28 -13.10 4.32
C TYR A 463 29.28 -13.31 3.18
N GLN A 464 30.56 -13.12 3.46
CA GLN A 464 31.66 -13.48 2.58
C GLN A 464 32.32 -14.74 3.10
N LYS A 465 32.37 -15.78 2.26
CA LYS A 465 33.03 -17.04 2.55
C LYS A 465 34.46 -16.96 2.01
N GLU A 466 35.42 -17.08 2.91
CA GLU A 466 36.84 -17.15 2.54
C GLU A 466 37.22 -18.57 2.10
N ALA A 467 38.31 -18.69 1.33
CA ALA A 467 38.86 -19.98 0.91
C ALA A 467 39.28 -20.87 2.11
N SER A 468 39.46 -20.27 3.29
CA SER A 468 39.74 -20.94 4.57
C SER A 468 38.52 -21.64 5.18
N GLY A 469 37.32 -21.45 4.61
CA GLY A 469 36.05 -22.04 5.07
C GLY A 469 35.28 -21.18 6.08
N GLY A 470 35.89 -20.11 6.61
CA GLY A 470 35.22 -19.14 7.48
C GLY A 470 34.24 -18.25 6.71
N ALA A 471 33.12 -17.90 7.35
CA ALA A 471 32.15 -16.94 6.80
C ALA A 471 32.13 -15.66 7.65
N GLN A 472 32.52 -14.53 7.06
CA GLN A 472 32.47 -13.22 7.71
C GLN A 472 31.18 -12.50 7.32
N ARG A 473 30.43 -11.99 8.30
CA ARG A 473 29.25 -11.16 8.03
C ARG A 473 29.68 -9.81 7.46
N LEU A 474 29.09 -9.42 6.34
CA LEU A 474 29.29 -8.10 5.73
C LEU A 474 28.34 -7.10 6.38
N ILE A 475 28.89 -6.01 6.93
CA ILE A 475 28.14 -4.91 7.53
C ILE A 475 28.31 -3.68 6.66
N PHE A 476 27.23 -3.27 6.02
CA PHE A 476 27.21 -2.08 5.17
C PHE A 476 26.83 -0.86 6.00
N SER A 477 27.69 0.16 6.03
CA SER A 477 27.43 1.41 6.75
C SER A 477 26.41 2.32 6.05
N LYS A 478 26.23 2.13 4.74
CA LYS A 478 25.30 2.86 3.87
C LYS A 478 24.81 1.95 2.75
N PHE A 479 23.65 2.27 2.18
CA PHE A 479 23.17 1.62 0.97
C PHE A 479 23.99 2.06 -0.25
N ASP A 480 24.90 1.20 -0.72
CA ASP A 480 25.79 1.48 -1.85
C ASP A 480 25.72 0.36 -2.89
N ALA A 481 24.96 0.61 -3.97
CA ALA A 481 24.79 -0.36 -5.04
C ALA A 481 26.11 -0.65 -5.79
N VAL A 482 27.09 0.26 -5.75
CA VAL A 482 28.39 0.07 -6.42
C VAL A 482 29.26 -0.89 -5.62
N GLU A 483 29.28 -0.72 -4.30
CA GLU A 483 29.97 -1.66 -3.39
C GLU A 483 29.40 -3.07 -3.56
N LEU A 484 28.08 -3.19 -3.61
CA LEU A 484 27.43 -4.49 -3.79
C LEU A 484 27.67 -5.11 -5.18
N ASP A 485 27.71 -4.30 -6.25
CA ASP A 485 28.01 -4.80 -7.60
C ASP A 485 29.43 -5.35 -7.69
N SER A 486 30.38 -4.76 -6.95
CA SER A 486 31.76 -5.25 -6.86
C SER A 486 31.90 -6.60 -6.17
N LEU A 487 30.91 -7.00 -5.34
CA LEU A 487 30.87 -8.28 -4.65
C LEU A 487 30.13 -9.36 -5.46
N ILE A 488 29.10 -8.99 -6.23
CA ILE A 488 28.27 -9.93 -7.01
C ILE A 488 28.66 -9.86 -8.50
N ASN A 489 29.87 -10.33 -8.79
CA ASN A 489 30.42 -10.30 -10.15
C ASN A 489 29.89 -11.45 -11.02
N PRO A 490 29.70 -11.24 -12.34
CA PRO A 490 29.46 -12.32 -13.30
C PRO A 490 30.54 -13.40 -13.20
N GLY A 491 30.13 -14.67 -13.08
CA GLY A 491 30.99 -15.82 -12.86
C GLY A 491 31.19 -16.21 -11.39
N GLY A 492 30.85 -15.32 -10.45
CA GLY A 492 30.91 -15.61 -9.01
C GLY A 492 29.96 -16.73 -8.59
N ILE A 493 30.28 -17.38 -7.47
CA ILE A 493 29.48 -18.44 -6.87
C ILE A 493 28.90 -17.92 -5.57
N ILE A 494 27.61 -18.16 -5.36
CA ILE A 494 26.91 -17.75 -4.14
C ILE A 494 26.00 -18.86 -3.61
N ASP A 495 25.79 -18.90 -2.31
CA ASP A 495 24.66 -19.62 -1.72
C ASP A 495 23.55 -18.62 -1.40
N ALA A 496 22.30 -18.97 -1.70
CA ALA A 496 21.16 -18.09 -1.53
C ALA A 496 20.03 -18.76 -0.76
N PHE A 497 19.59 -18.09 0.30
CA PHE A 497 18.40 -18.42 1.08
C PHE A 497 17.27 -17.56 0.55
N ILE A 498 16.30 -18.18 -0.13
CA ILE A 498 15.30 -17.47 -0.93
C ILE A 498 13.88 -17.79 -0.45
N SER A 499 13.03 -16.75 -0.41
CA SER A 499 11.59 -16.91 -0.29
C SER A 499 10.90 -16.66 -1.64
N LEU A 500 9.79 -17.34 -1.87
CA LEU A 500 9.00 -17.22 -3.09
C LEU A 500 7.77 -16.35 -2.81
N ASP A 501 7.82 -15.09 -3.24
CA ASP A 501 6.74 -14.12 -3.06
C ASP A 501 6.00 -13.90 -4.39
N THR A 502 4.68 -14.11 -4.44
CA THR A 502 3.93 -13.77 -5.65
C THR A 502 3.71 -12.27 -5.78
N TYR A 503 3.66 -11.76 -7.00
CA TYR A 503 3.29 -10.38 -7.31
C TYR A 503 2.25 -10.34 -8.42
N ASP A 504 1.40 -9.31 -8.40
CA ASP A 504 0.55 -8.90 -9.51
C ASP A 504 0.69 -7.37 -9.63
N TYR A 505 1.36 -6.92 -10.69
CA TYR A 505 1.74 -5.52 -10.84
C TYR A 505 1.91 -5.13 -12.30
N GLN A 506 1.37 -3.97 -12.71
CA GLN A 506 1.49 -3.44 -14.08
C GLN A 506 1.17 -4.47 -15.17
N GLN A 507 0.02 -5.14 -15.06
CA GLN A 507 -0.41 -6.19 -16.00
C GLN A 507 0.55 -7.40 -16.08
N SER A 508 1.43 -7.57 -15.10
CA SER A 508 2.35 -8.70 -15.00
C SER A 508 2.22 -9.36 -13.64
N ALA A 509 1.89 -10.65 -13.63
CA ALA A 509 1.87 -11.47 -12.43
C ALA A 509 3.00 -12.50 -12.47
N GLY A 510 3.40 -13.04 -11.32
CA GLY A 510 4.39 -14.12 -11.26
C GLY A 510 4.99 -14.31 -9.88
N ILE A 511 6.04 -15.12 -9.80
CA ILE A 511 6.81 -15.35 -8.57
C ILE A 511 8.07 -14.49 -8.57
N ARG A 512 8.30 -13.77 -7.47
CA ARG A 512 9.53 -13.04 -7.17
C ARG A 512 10.35 -13.83 -6.17
N LEU A 513 11.60 -14.12 -6.53
CA LEU A 513 12.55 -14.76 -5.64
C LEU A 513 13.26 -13.69 -4.81
N VAL A 514 13.00 -13.68 -3.50
CA VAL A 514 13.50 -12.68 -2.56
C VAL A 514 14.62 -13.30 -1.73
N ALA A 515 15.82 -12.74 -1.81
CA ALA A 515 16.96 -13.20 -1.04
C ALA A 515 16.85 -12.73 0.42
N LYS A 516 16.73 -13.67 1.35
CA LYS A 516 16.74 -13.41 2.80
C LYS A 516 18.16 -13.42 3.35
N LYS A 517 18.99 -14.33 2.85
CA LYS A 517 20.43 -14.41 3.17
C LYS A 517 21.24 -14.82 1.94
N LEU A 518 22.42 -14.25 1.79
CA LEU A 518 23.39 -14.55 0.72
C LEU A 518 24.75 -14.86 1.33
N ILE A 519 25.42 -15.89 0.80
CA ILE A 519 26.81 -16.22 1.12
C ILE A 519 27.60 -16.12 -0.17
N ILE A 520 28.48 -15.13 -0.27
CA ILE A 520 29.29 -14.84 -1.45
C ILE A 520 30.62 -15.56 -1.31
N HIS A 521 30.97 -16.41 -2.29
CA HIS A 521 32.23 -17.12 -2.28
C HIS A 521 33.31 -16.25 -2.92
N SER A 522 34.46 -16.14 -2.25
CA SER A 522 35.59 -15.30 -2.69
C SER A 522 36.47 -15.98 -3.73
#